data_AF-A0A1E9D8Z8-F1
#
_entry.id   AF-A0A1E9D8Z8-F1
#
_cell.length_a   1.000
_cell.length_b   1.000
_cell.length_c   1.000
_cell.angle_alpha   90.00
_cell.angle_beta   90.00
_cell.angle_gamma   90.00
#
_symmetry.space_group_name_H-M   'P 1'
#
loop_
_entity.id
_entity.type
_entity.pdbx_description
1 polymer ?
#
loop_
_entity_poly.entity_id
_entity_poly.type
_entity_poly.pdbx_seq_one_letter_code
_entity_poly.pdbx_strand_id
1 'polypeptide(L)'
;MSKKSQKLDLITGDAITPREKEHTYPCIFSKENIKIMVYPLETILAEKYETIIRRNISTTRMRDFYDLYLENKYIGDLTFDKVVGVVRIISNRINEM
;
A
#
# COMPACT_ATOMS: atom_id res chain seq x y z
N MET A 1 7.67 -19.56 27.90
CA MET A 1 7.40 -18.59 26.81
C MET A 1 6.87 -19.35 25.60
N SER A 2 5.66 -19.04 25.13
CA SER A 2 5.09 -19.66 23.93
C SER A 2 5.70 -19.03 22.67
N LYS A 3 6.25 -19.85 21.77
CA LYS A 3 6.80 -19.39 20.48
C LYS A 3 5.64 -19.08 19.54
N LYS A 4 5.40 -17.79 19.26
CA LYS A 4 4.47 -17.39 18.20
C LYS A 4 5.15 -17.56 16.84
N SER A 5 4.51 -18.30 15.94
CA SER A 5 4.90 -18.34 14.54
C SER A 5 4.41 -17.06 13.85
N GLN A 6 5.28 -16.41 13.10
CA GLN A 6 4.97 -15.26 12.25
C GLN A 6 5.19 -15.64 10.80
N LYS A 7 4.30 -15.19 9.90
CA LYS A 7 4.46 -15.39 8.47
C LYS A 7 5.36 -14.30 7.91
N LEU A 8 6.31 -14.68 7.06
CA LEU A 8 7.17 -13.79 6.31
C LEU A 8 7.05 -14.15 4.83
N ASP A 9 6.59 -13.20 4.02
CA ASP A 9 6.53 -13.34 2.58
C ASP A 9 7.81 -12.74 1.97
N LEU A 10 8.42 -13.45 1.00
CA LEU A 10 9.64 -13.03 0.31
C LEU A 10 9.35 -12.99 -1.19
N ILE A 11 9.59 -11.83 -1.81
CA ILE A 11 9.36 -11.58 -3.24
C ILE A 11 10.66 -11.01 -3.82
N THR A 12 10.99 -11.40 -5.04
CA THR A 12 12.21 -10.99 -5.74
C THR A 12 11.92 -10.69 -7.21
N GLY A 13 12.68 -9.77 -7.80
CA GLY A 13 12.61 -9.49 -9.25
C GLY A 13 11.94 -8.17 -9.61
N ASP A 14 11.31 -7.49 -8.63
CA ASP A 14 10.68 -6.19 -8.85
C ASP A 14 11.69 -5.03 -8.74
N ALA A 15 11.57 -4.06 -9.63
CA ALA A 15 12.39 -2.85 -9.60
C ALA A 15 11.80 -1.84 -8.59
N ILE A 16 12.60 -1.43 -7.61
CA ILE A 16 12.20 -0.43 -6.62
C ILE A 16 12.56 0.96 -7.18
N THR A 17 11.54 1.79 -7.45
CA THR A 17 11.72 3.14 -8.01
C THR A 17 10.77 4.13 -7.34
N PRO A 18 11.28 5.23 -6.74
CA PRO A 18 12.68 5.58 -6.50
C PRO A 18 13.44 4.53 -5.65
N ARG A 19 14.75 4.72 -5.45
CA ARG A 19 15.57 3.81 -4.62
C ARG A 19 15.01 3.67 -3.19
N GLU A 20 15.24 2.52 -2.57
CA GLU A 20 14.87 2.24 -1.18
C GLU A 20 15.36 3.33 -0.21
N LYS A 21 14.57 3.60 0.83
CA LYS A 21 14.90 4.60 1.86
C LYS A 21 15.21 3.91 3.18
N GLU A 22 16.22 4.37 3.91
CA GLU A 22 16.45 3.92 5.29
C GLU A 22 15.43 4.60 6.21
N HIS A 23 14.76 3.82 7.04
CA HIS A 23 13.85 4.29 8.07
C HIS A 23 14.30 3.79 9.44
N THR A 24 14.18 4.65 10.45
CA THR A 24 14.54 4.34 11.83
C THR A 24 13.27 4.04 12.61
N TYR A 25 13.08 2.78 12.99
CA TYR A 25 11.90 2.33 13.74
C TYR A 25 12.23 2.22 15.24
N PRO A 26 11.51 2.94 16.12
CA PRO A 26 11.73 2.86 17.56
C PRO A 26 11.19 1.54 18.12
N CYS A 27 11.98 0.87 18.96
CA CYS A 27 11.52 -0.34 19.64
C CYS A 27 10.45 -0.01 20.68
N ILE A 28 9.43 -0.88 20.79
CA ILE A 28 8.33 -0.71 21.76
C ILE A 28 8.81 -1.00 23.20
N PHE A 29 9.75 -1.94 23.37
CA PHE A 29 10.19 -2.43 24.68
C PHE A 29 11.61 -2.03 25.06
N SER A 30 12.34 -1.34 24.18
CA SER A 30 13.70 -0.85 24.44
C SER A 30 13.86 0.57 23.93
N LYS A 31 14.87 1.29 24.42
CA LYS A 31 15.21 2.65 23.92
C LYS A 31 16.03 2.61 22.63
N GLU A 32 16.25 1.43 22.07
CA GLU A 32 17.03 1.24 20.86
C GLU A 32 16.16 1.47 19.64
N ASN A 33 16.82 1.85 18.54
CA ASN A 33 16.18 2.02 17.25
C ASN A 33 16.71 0.98 16.27
N ILE A 34 15.83 0.48 15.41
CA ILE A 34 16.19 -0.46 14.35
C ILE A 34 16.16 0.31 13.04
N LYS A 35 17.27 0.25 12.30
CA LYS A 35 17.34 0.77 10.92
C LYS A 35 16.83 -0.31 9.98
N ILE A 36 15.80 0.02 9.20
CA ILE A 36 15.20 -0.86 8.21
C ILE A 36 15.15 -0.15 6.86
N MET A 37 15.43 -0.88 5.79
CA MET A 37 15.19 -0.38 4.44
C MET A 37 13.71 -0.55 4.13
N VAL A 38 13.08 0.53 3.67
CA VAL A 38 11.67 0.55 3.32
C VAL A 38 11.48 0.96 1.87
N TYR A 39 10.41 0.46 1.28
CA TYR A 39 9.94 0.94 -0.01
C TYR A 39 9.56 2.42 0.12
N PRO A 40 9.91 3.26 -0.85
CA PRO A 40 9.43 4.63 -0.86
C PRO A 40 7.91 4.65 -1.07
N LEU A 41 7.26 5.67 -0.52
CA LEU A 41 5.80 5.79 -0.53
C LEU A 41 5.24 5.75 -1.96
N GLU A 42 5.97 6.35 -2.90
CA GLU A 42 5.65 6.39 -4.32
C GLU A 42 5.51 4.97 -4.92
N THR A 43 6.42 4.05 -4.58
CA THR A 43 6.34 2.65 -5.05
C THR A 43 5.15 1.93 -4.41
N ILE A 44 4.94 2.11 -3.10
CA ILE A 44 3.83 1.47 -2.37
C ILE A 44 2.48 1.91 -2.95
N LEU A 45 2.31 3.21 -3.20
CA LEU A 45 1.09 3.75 -3.80
C LEU A 45 0.88 3.19 -5.21
N ALA A 46 1.93 3.20 -6.05
CA ALA A 46 1.85 2.71 -7.43
C ALA A 46 1.42 1.23 -7.50
N GLU A 47 2.00 0.36 -6.66
CA GLU A 47 1.63 -1.06 -6.60
C GLU A 47 0.17 -1.29 -6.18
N LYS A 48 -0.32 -0.50 -5.19
CA LYS A 48 -1.72 -0.56 -4.76
C LYS A 48 -2.66 -0.12 -5.87
N TYR A 49 -2.35 0.97 -6.57
CA TYR A 49 -3.11 1.41 -7.74
C TYR A 49 -3.11 0.36 -8.87
N GLU A 50 -1.94 -0.21 -9.21
CA GLU A 50 -1.80 -1.28 -10.21
C GLU A 50 -2.69 -2.47 -9.87
N THR A 51 -2.65 -2.93 -8.62
CA THR A 51 -3.43 -4.09 -8.18
C THR A 51 -4.93 -3.81 -8.26
N ILE A 52 -5.36 -2.63 -7.85
CA ILE A 52 -6.76 -2.22 -7.89
C ILE A 52 -7.26 -2.11 -9.34
N ILE A 53 -6.49 -1.49 -10.22
CA ILE A 53 -6.83 -1.32 -11.65
C ILE A 53 -6.86 -2.69 -12.35
N ARG A 54 -5.83 -3.52 -12.15
CA ARG A 54 -5.70 -4.84 -12.79
C ARG A 54 -6.81 -5.80 -12.37
N ARG A 55 -7.23 -5.78 -11.10
CA ARG A 55 -8.31 -6.64 -10.59
C ARG A 55 -9.70 -6.06 -10.89
N ASN A 56 -9.80 -4.75 -11.14
CA ASN A 56 -11.04 -4.07 -11.50
C ASN A 56 -12.16 -4.39 -10.46
N ILE A 57 -13.43 -4.42 -10.88
CA ILE A 57 -14.62 -4.68 -10.04
C ILE A 57 -14.60 -6.04 -9.29
N SER A 58 -13.69 -6.95 -9.65
CA SER A 58 -13.57 -8.28 -9.02
C SER A 58 -12.65 -8.30 -7.79
N THR A 59 -12.05 -7.17 -7.43
CA THR A 59 -11.10 -7.12 -6.31
C THR A 59 -11.76 -7.42 -4.95
N THR A 60 -11.16 -8.32 -4.18
CA THR A 60 -11.52 -8.60 -2.79
C THR A 60 -10.63 -7.86 -1.79
N ARG A 61 -9.67 -7.07 -2.28
CA ARG A 61 -8.64 -6.41 -1.46
C ARG A 61 -9.08 -5.03 -0.98
N MET A 62 -10.20 -4.94 -0.27
CA MET A 62 -10.74 -3.67 0.26
C MET A 62 -9.72 -2.88 1.11
N ARG A 63 -8.77 -3.57 1.74
CA ARG A 63 -7.69 -2.94 2.52
C ARG A 63 -6.82 -2.01 1.67
N ASP A 64 -6.55 -2.36 0.41
CA ASP A 64 -5.71 -1.51 -0.45
C ASP A 64 -6.35 -0.14 -0.69
N PHE A 65 -7.69 -0.07 -0.77
CA PHE A 65 -8.42 1.21 -0.83
C PHE A 65 -8.30 2.01 0.46
N TYR A 66 -8.32 1.33 1.61
CA TYR A 66 -8.21 2.00 2.91
C TYR A 66 -6.81 2.57 3.12
N ASP A 67 -5.79 1.80 2.73
CA ASP A 67 -4.40 2.24 2.78
C ASP A 67 -4.20 3.46 1.87
N LEU A 68 -4.72 3.44 0.64
CA LEU A 68 -4.69 4.60 -0.26
C LEU A 68 -5.37 5.83 0.35
N TYR A 69 -6.54 5.66 0.98
CA TYR A 69 -7.20 6.77 1.68
C TYR A 69 -6.32 7.29 2.83
N LEU A 70 -5.74 6.42 3.65
CA LEU A 70 -4.94 6.83 4.80
C LEU A 70 -3.67 7.60 4.37
N GLU A 71 -2.96 7.11 3.36
CA GLU A 71 -1.75 7.74 2.83
C GLU A 71 -2.05 9.10 2.17
N ASN A 72 -3.26 9.29 1.63
CA ASN A 72 -3.67 10.53 1.00
C ASN A 72 -4.58 11.40 1.90
N LYS A 73 -4.81 11.00 3.16
CA LYS A 73 -5.81 11.63 4.05
C LYS A 73 -5.56 13.11 4.30
N TYR A 74 -4.30 13.55 4.19
CA TYR A 74 -3.91 14.94 4.41
C TYR A 74 -3.98 15.80 3.13
N ILE A 75 -4.43 15.22 2.01
CA ILE A 75 -4.63 15.91 0.74
C ILE A 75 -6.08 16.41 0.65
N GLY A 76 -6.33 17.61 1.17
CA GLY A 76 -7.61 18.33 1.01
C GLY A 76 -8.86 17.53 1.45
N ASP A 77 -9.95 17.66 0.67
CA ASP A 77 -11.26 17.03 0.94
C ASP A 77 -11.34 15.56 0.46
N LEU A 78 -10.25 14.80 0.53
CA LEU A 78 -10.26 13.40 0.11
C LEU A 78 -10.96 12.51 1.14
N THR A 79 -12.06 11.87 0.74
CA THR A 79 -12.79 10.88 1.55
C THR A 79 -12.67 9.49 0.95
N PHE A 80 -12.79 8.45 1.77
CA PHE A 80 -12.73 7.05 1.32
C PHE A 80 -13.73 6.76 0.19
N ASP A 81 -14.96 7.26 0.31
CA ASP A 81 -16.00 7.08 -0.72
C ASP A 81 -15.62 7.70 -2.07
N LYS A 82 -14.91 8.84 -2.06
CA LYS A 82 -14.40 9.47 -3.29
C LYS A 82 -13.35 8.59 -3.96
N VAL A 83 -12.43 7.99 -3.20
CA VAL A 83 -11.39 7.07 -3.73
C VAL A 83 -12.04 5.86 -4.40
N VAL A 84 -13.00 5.22 -3.73
CA VAL A 84 -13.75 4.08 -4.29
C VAL A 84 -14.53 4.49 -5.53
N GLY A 85 -15.18 5.66 -5.51
CA GLY A 85 -15.95 6.20 -6.62
C GLY A 85 -15.12 6.39 -7.89
N VAL A 86 -13.95 7.03 -7.78
CA VAL A 86 -13.03 7.26 -8.91
C VAL A 86 -12.54 5.94 -9.50
N VAL A 87 -12.11 4.99 -8.66
CA VAL A 87 -11.68 3.67 -9.12
C VAL A 87 -12.79 2.97 -9.89
N ARG A 88 -14.05 3.02 -9.41
CA ARG A 88 -15.18 2.37 -10.08
C ARG A 88 -15.43 2.96 -11.47
N ILE A 89 -15.33 4.29 -11.61
CA ILE A 89 -15.48 4.97 -12.90
C ILE A 89 -14.41 4.52 -13.90
N ILE A 90 -13.14 4.50 -13.47
CA ILE A 90 -12.01 4.07 -14.32
C ILE A 90 -12.17 2.60 -14.72
N SER A 91 -12.47 1.74 -13.75
CA SER A 91 -12.74 0.32 -13.94
C SER A 91 -13.83 0.04 -14.98
N ASN A 92 -14.95 0.77 -14.92
CA ASN A 92 -16.04 0.62 -15.90
C ASN A 92 -15.63 1.10 -17.30
N ARG A 93 -14.90 2.21 -17.41
CA ARG A 93 -14.41 2.71 -18.70
C ARG A 93 -13.49 1.70 -19.40
N ILE A 94 -12.66 0.99 -18.64
CA ILE A 94 -11.78 -0.06 -19.19
C ILE A 94 -12.58 -1.26 -19.70
N ASN A 95 -13.72 -1.59 -19.07
CA ASN A 95 -14.57 -2.70 -19.50
C ASN A 95 -15.46 -2.38 -20.72
N GLU A 96 -15.60 -1.10 -21.07
CA GLU A 96 -16.33 -0.62 -22.26
C GLU A 96 -15.44 -0.46 -23.50
N MET A 97 -14.12 -0.62 -23.35
CA MET A 97 -13.13 -0.67 -24.43
C MET A 97 -12.89 -2.11 -24.91
#